data_AF-A0A356V7T9-F1
#
_entry.id   AF-A0A356V7T9-F1
#
_cell.length_a   1.000
_cell.length_b   1.000
_cell.length_c   1.000
_cell.angle_alpha   90.00
_cell.angle_beta   90.00
_cell.angle_gamma   90.00
#
_symmetry.space_group_name_H-M   'P 1'
#
loop_
_entity.id
_entity.type
_entity.pdbx_description
1 polymer ?
#
loop_
_entity_poly.entity_id
_entity_poly.type
_entity_poly.pdbx_seq_one_letter_code
_entity_poly.pdbx_strand_id
1 'polypeptide(L)'
;RHDAVAWAYARACSDMGMDIIQKCEVTGVDQTGGQVTGVQTTRGAIACKKLAILVAGNSGHLAEMAGFRLPMESVALQALVSEPIKPCLDVVVMANTVHGYISQSDKGEMGIGGGTDSFNNYTQRGSFHHIEETVRAL
;
A
#
# COMPACT_ATOMS: atom_id res chain seq x y z
N ARG A 1 -17.02 -4.45 0.69
CA ARG A 1 -16.01 -4.50 1.78
C ARG A 1 -14.65 -4.20 1.15
N HIS A 2 -13.89 -3.21 1.63
CA HIS A 2 -12.72 -2.67 0.89
C HIS A 2 -11.56 -3.68 0.70
N ASP A 3 -11.46 -4.68 1.58
CA ASP A 3 -10.40 -5.69 1.61
C ASP A 3 -10.79 -7.00 0.88
N ALA A 4 -12.01 -7.09 0.34
CA ALA A 4 -12.54 -8.32 -0.25
C ALA A 4 -11.66 -8.86 -1.40
N VAL A 5 -11.09 -7.97 -2.20
CA VAL A 5 -10.20 -8.33 -3.32
C VAL A 5 -8.95 -9.05 -2.80
N ALA A 6 -8.30 -8.52 -1.76
CA ALA A 6 -7.11 -9.13 -1.18
C ALA A 6 -7.40 -10.52 -0.60
N TRP A 7 -8.51 -10.65 0.13
CA TRP A 7 -8.93 -11.95 0.69
C TRP A 7 -9.27 -12.98 -0.38
N ALA A 8 -9.88 -12.56 -1.49
CA ALA A 8 -10.18 -13.45 -2.60
C ALA A 8 -8.91 -14.02 -3.24
N TYR A 9 -7.89 -13.17 -3.51
CA TYR A 9 -6.59 -13.64 -3.99
C TYR A 9 -5.89 -14.55 -2.99
N ALA A 10 -5.84 -14.16 -1.71
CA ALA A 10 -5.21 -14.96 -0.67
C ALA A 10 -5.82 -16.36 -0.57
N ARG A 11 -7.16 -16.45 -0.65
CA ARG A 11 -7.87 -17.73 -0.67
C ARG A 11 -7.48 -18.57 -1.87
N ALA A 12 -7.54 -18.02 -3.08
CA ALA A 12 -7.19 -18.76 -4.29
C ALA A 12 -5.72 -19.22 -4.29
N CYS A 13 -4.78 -18.38 -3.83
CA CYS A 13 -3.38 -18.74 -3.68
C CYS A 13 -3.17 -19.88 -2.69
N SER A 14 -3.85 -19.84 -1.54
CA SER A 14 -3.80 -20.92 -0.55
C SER A 14 -4.38 -22.23 -1.12
N ASP A 15 -5.49 -22.16 -1.86
CA ASP A 15 -6.10 -23.33 -2.52
C ASP A 15 -5.17 -23.95 -3.60
N MET A 16 -4.30 -23.13 -4.20
CA MET A 16 -3.24 -23.58 -5.12
C MET A 16 -2.00 -24.14 -4.40
N GLY A 17 -1.98 -24.15 -3.05
CA GLY A 17 -0.88 -24.69 -2.25
C GLY A 17 0.24 -23.68 -1.92
N MET A 18 -0.01 -22.38 -2.06
CA MET A 18 0.95 -21.35 -1.63
C MET A 18 0.86 -21.09 -0.12
N ASP A 19 2.01 -20.93 0.54
CA ASP A 19 2.07 -20.53 1.95
C ASP A 19 1.95 -19.02 2.11
N ILE A 20 1.01 -18.57 2.95
CA ILE A 20 0.83 -17.15 3.31
C ILE A 20 1.30 -16.94 4.75
N ILE A 21 2.52 -16.42 4.90
CA ILE A 21 3.18 -16.29 6.21
C ILE A 21 3.09 -14.84 6.69
N GLN A 22 2.17 -14.57 7.61
CA GLN A 22 2.03 -13.24 8.24
C GLN A 22 2.98 -13.07 9.44
N LYS A 23 3.16 -11.81 9.87
CA LYS A 23 4.04 -11.42 10.98
C LYS A 23 5.47 -11.97 10.80
N CYS A 24 5.94 -11.94 9.55
CA CYS A 24 7.20 -12.52 9.09
C CYS A 24 7.95 -11.45 8.31
N GLU A 25 8.52 -10.48 9.03
CA GLU A 25 9.27 -9.40 8.42
C GLU A 25 10.56 -9.94 7.83
N VAL A 26 10.86 -9.58 6.59
CA VAL A 26 12.16 -9.84 5.96
C VAL A 26 13.14 -8.78 6.46
N THR A 27 14.24 -9.23 7.05
CA THR A 27 15.29 -8.39 7.65
C THR A 27 16.60 -8.45 6.87
N GLY A 28 16.70 -9.29 5.84
CA GLY A 28 17.85 -9.39 4.97
C GLY A 28 17.60 -10.28 3.75
N VAL A 29 18.41 -10.11 2.71
CA VAL A 29 18.38 -10.92 1.47
C VAL A 29 19.73 -11.60 1.29
N ASP A 30 19.74 -12.93 1.30
CA ASP A 30 20.94 -13.72 1.12
C ASP A 30 21.26 -13.89 -0.37
N GLN A 31 22.54 -13.74 -0.73
CA GLN A 31 22.99 -13.85 -2.11
C GLN A 31 24.35 -14.55 -2.21
N THR A 32 24.59 -15.21 -3.34
CA THR A 32 25.89 -15.80 -3.69
C THR A 32 26.12 -15.60 -5.18
N GLY A 33 27.27 -15.00 -5.55
CA GLY A 33 27.60 -14.74 -6.96
C GLY A 33 26.58 -13.85 -7.68
N GLY A 34 25.96 -12.90 -6.97
CA GLY A 34 24.92 -12.00 -7.51
C GLY A 34 23.55 -12.65 -7.73
N GLN A 35 23.33 -13.88 -7.24
CA GLN A 35 22.04 -14.56 -7.27
C GLN A 35 21.47 -14.74 -5.87
N VAL A 36 20.16 -14.53 -5.72
CA VAL A 36 19.45 -14.76 -4.46
C VAL A 36 19.48 -16.24 -4.06
N THR A 37 19.69 -16.49 -2.77
CA THR A 37 19.67 -17.84 -2.19
C THR A 37 18.66 -17.98 -1.06
N GLY A 38 18.17 -16.86 -0.51
CA GLY A 38 17.18 -16.86 0.57
C GLY A 38 16.89 -15.47 1.11
N VAL A 39 16.05 -15.44 2.15
CA VAL A 39 15.77 -14.26 2.95
C VAL A 39 15.90 -14.58 4.43
N GLN A 40 16.43 -13.62 5.19
CA GLN A 40 16.41 -13.65 6.65
C GLN A 40 15.11 -13.01 7.11
N THR A 41 14.43 -13.64 8.08
CA THR A 41 13.14 -13.13 8.59
C THR A 41 13.07 -13.21 10.10
N THR A 42 12.14 -12.47 10.70
CA THR A 42 11.84 -12.55 12.14
C THR A 42 11.31 -13.91 12.59
N ARG A 43 11.00 -14.83 11.66
CA ARG A 43 10.55 -16.19 11.93
C ARG A 43 11.53 -17.27 11.46
N GLY A 44 12.78 -16.89 11.18
CA GLY A 44 13.84 -17.77 10.69
C GLY A 44 14.17 -17.56 9.21
N ALA A 45 15.25 -18.18 8.75
CA ALA A 45 15.67 -18.09 7.36
C ALA A 45 14.75 -18.90 6.43
N ILE A 46 14.43 -18.34 5.26
CA ILE A 46 13.66 -19.01 4.21
C ILE A 46 14.50 -19.06 2.95
N ALA A 47 14.91 -20.27 2.54
CA ALA A 47 15.68 -20.46 1.31
C ALA A 47 14.78 -20.27 0.08
N CYS A 48 15.27 -19.56 -0.94
CA CYS A 48 14.56 -19.38 -2.20
C CYS A 48 15.55 -19.23 -3.37
N LYS A 49 15.14 -19.70 -4.56
CA LYS A 49 15.95 -19.56 -5.79
C LYS A 49 15.62 -18.29 -6.56
N LYS A 50 14.46 -17.70 -6.27
CA LYS A 50 13.91 -16.50 -6.91
C LYS A 50 13.18 -15.71 -5.85
N LEU A 51 13.34 -14.40 -5.88
CA LEU A 51 12.70 -13.46 -4.97
C LEU A 51 11.96 -12.40 -5.80
N ALA A 52 10.70 -12.17 -5.48
CA ALA A 52 9.91 -11.06 -6.02
C ALA A 52 9.56 -10.10 -4.87
N ILE A 53 9.78 -8.80 -5.10
CA ILE A 53 9.55 -7.75 -4.10
C ILE A 53 8.21 -7.07 -4.40
N LEU A 54 7.23 -7.22 -3.49
CA LEU A 54 5.89 -6.62 -3.61
C LEU A 54 5.47 -5.91 -2.30
N VAL A 55 6.33 -5.03 -1.78
CA VAL A 55 6.15 -4.41 -0.45
C VAL A 55 5.80 -2.91 -0.50
N ALA A 56 5.32 -2.43 -1.65
CA ALA A 56 4.84 -1.06 -1.88
C ALA A 56 5.83 0.00 -1.36
N GLY A 57 5.43 0.83 -0.39
CA GLY A 57 6.28 1.90 0.15
C GLY A 57 7.63 1.42 0.71
N ASN A 58 7.74 0.17 1.17
CA ASN A 58 9.00 -0.37 1.70
C ASN A 58 9.93 -0.96 0.62
N SER A 59 9.60 -0.80 -0.66
CA SER A 59 10.34 -1.48 -1.75
C SER A 59 11.77 -0.95 -1.87
N GLY A 60 12.00 0.34 -1.62
CA GLY A 60 13.34 0.91 -1.58
C GLY A 60 14.22 0.27 -0.49
N HIS A 61 13.66 0.09 0.71
CA HIS A 61 14.37 -0.53 1.84
C HIS A 61 14.74 -1.99 1.56
N LEU A 62 13.80 -2.76 0.99
CA LEU A 62 14.07 -4.17 0.65
C LEU A 62 15.03 -4.31 -0.54
N ALA A 63 15.00 -3.39 -1.50
CA ALA A 63 15.96 -3.34 -2.61
C ALA A 63 17.38 -3.05 -2.12
N GLU A 64 17.54 -2.18 -1.11
CA GLU A 64 18.84 -1.92 -0.47
C GLU A 64 19.40 -3.18 0.21
N MET A 65 18.55 -3.95 0.92
CA MET A 65 18.95 -5.27 1.44
C MET A 65 19.38 -6.23 0.33
N ALA A 66 18.76 -6.12 -0.85
CA ALA A 66 19.12 -6.88 -2.04
C ALA A 66 20.31 -6.28 -2.82
N GLY A 67 20.95 -5.22 -2.32
CA GLY A 67 22.18 -4.67 -2.87
C GLY A 67 22.00 -3.80 -4.12
N PHE A 68 20.79 -3.28 -4.39
CA PHE A 68 20.56 -2.37 -5.51
C PHE A 68 19.68 -1.18 -5.15
N ARG A 69 19.88 -0.06 -5.84
CA ARG A 69 19.03 1.12 -5.70
C ARG A 69 17.76 0.98 -6.54
N LEU A 70 16.61 1.18 -5.92
CA LEU A 70 15.32 1.33 -6.60
C LEU A 70 14.98 2.83 -6.71
N PRO A 71 14.79 3.41 -7.92
CA PRO A 71 14.60 4.84 -8.09
C PRO A 71 13.15 5.25 -7.83
N MET A 72 12.71 5.13 -6.58
CA MET A 72 11.38 5.55 -6.13
C MET A 72 11.47 6.23 -4.77
N GLU A 73 10.48 7.07 -4.48
CA GLU A 73 10.34 7.75 -3.20
C GLU A 73 8.99 7.37 -2.57
N SER A 74 8.96 7.32 -1.23
CA SER A 74 7.76 7.01 -0.46
C SER A 74 7.22 8.28 0.19
N VAL A 75 5.97 8.60 -0.09
CA VAL A 75 5.26 9.78 0.41
C VAL A 75 3.93 9.38 1.03
N ALA A 76 3.51 10.11 2.06
CA ALA A 76 2.18 9.90 2.64
C ALA A 76 1.08 10.39 1.69
N LEU A 77 0.03 9.58 1.57
CA LEU A 77 -1.25 9.94 0.95
C LEU A 77 -2.33 9.76 2.01
N GLN A 78 -3.20 10.76 2.16
CA GLN A 78 -4.33 10.69 3.08
C GLN A 78 -5.64 10.44 2.33
N ALA A 79 -6.52 9.67 2.98
CA ALA A 79 -7.89 9.47 2.59
C ALA A 79 -8.77 9.54 3.84
N LEU A 80 -10.03 9.95 3.67
CA LEU A 80 -11.01 10.09 4.73
C LEU A 80 -12.38 9.58 4.28
N VAL A 81 -13.25 9.31 5.25
CA VAL A 81 -14.61 8.84 5.00
C VAL A 81 -15.62 9.66 5.80
N SER A 82 -16.80 9.90 5.23
CA SER A 82 -17.95 10.40 5.98
C SER A 82 -18.61 9.29 6.80
N GLU A 83 -19.60 9.66 7.61
CA GLU A 83 -20.61 8.69 8.05
C GLU A 83 -21.42 8.16 6.85
N PRO A 84 -22.02 6.95 6.95
CA PRO A 84 -22.89 6.45 5.91
C PRO A 84 -24.10 7.35 5.65
N ILE A 85 -24.33 7.71 4.39
CA ILE A 85 -25.52 8.43 3.94
C ILE A 85 -26.29 7.61 2.90
N LYS A 86 -27.53 8.02 2.59
CA LYS A 86 -28.32 7.37 1.54
C LYS A 86 -27.59 7.47 0.19
N PRO A 87 -27.75 6.49 -0.72
CA PRO A 87 -27.17 6.55 -2.04
C PRO A 87 -27.53 7.85 -2.77
N CYS A 88 -26.50 8.62 -3.14
CA CYS A 88 -26.62 9.89 -3.85
C CYS A 88 -25.52 10.13 -4.89
N LEU A 89 -24.49 9.28 -4.94
CA LEU A 89 -23.41 9.36 -5.93
C LEU A 89 -23.13 7.97 -6.50
N ASP A 90 -23.46 7.76 -7.76
CA ASP A 90 -23.32 6.50 -8.50
C ASP A 90 -22.11 6.46 -9.45
N VAL A 91 -21.27 7.50 -9.39
CA VAL A 91 -20.05 7.65 -10.19
C VAL A 91 -18.84 7.98 -9.32
N VAL A 92 -17.64 7.78 -9.86
CA VAL A 92 -16.40 8.31 -9.27
C VAL A 92 -16.14 9.69 -9.85
N VAL A 93 -16.00 10.69 -8.99
CA VAL A 93 -15.63 12.06 -9.40
C VAL A 93 -14.15 12.27 -9.12
N MET A 94 -13.42 12.76 -10.12
CA MET A 94 -12.04 13.21 -9.99
C MET A 94 -11.93 14.63 -10.54
N ALA A 95 -11.39 15.54 -9.75
CA ALA A 95 -11.27 16.94 -10.12
C ALA A 95 -9.84 17.44 -9.86
N ASN A 96 -9.00 17.41 -10.91
CA ASN A 96 -7.59 17.81 -10.80
C ASN A 96 -7.42 19.31 -10.49
N THR A 97 -8.38 20.15 -10.88
CA THR A 97 -8.33 21.61 -10.66
C THR A 97 -8.42 22.00 -9.19
N VAL A 98 -9.16 21.23 -8.40
CA VAL A 98 -9.28 21.40 -6.93
C VAL A 98 -8.54 20.30 -6.17
N HIS A 99 -7.90 19.37 -6.90
CA HIS A 99 -7.06 18.30 -6.39
C HIS A 99 -7.77 17.35 -5.40
N GLY A 100 -8.93 16.83 -5.82
CA GLY A 100 -9.73 15.92 -5.01
C GLY A 100 -10.40 14.82 -5.82
N TYR A 101 -10.74 13.73 -5.14
CA TYR A 101 -11.60 12.66 -5.66
C TYR A 101 -12.62 12.23 -4.60
N ILE A 102 -13.79 11.80 -5.06
CA ILE A 102 -14.87 11.31 -4.19
C ILE A 102 -15.65 10.19 -4.87
N SER A 103 -16.05 9.20 -4.08
CA SER A 103 -16.96 8.12 -4.48
C SER A 103 -17.79 7.67 -3.28
N GLN A 104 -18.97 7.12 -3.50
CA GLN A 104 -19.77 6.54 -2.42
C GLN A 104 -19.54 5.03 -2.35
N SER A 105 -19.21 4.52 -1.17
CA SER A 105 -19.01 3.09 -0.94
C SER A 105 -20.34 2.34 -0.94
N ASP A 106 -20.32 1.02 -1.15
CA ASP A 106 -21.51 0.17 -1.00
C ASP A 106 -22.11 0.21 0.42
N LYS A 107 -21.33 0.62 1.42
CA LYS A 107 -21.81 0.81 2.81
C LYS A 107 -22.47 2.17 3.01
N GLY A 108 -22.35 3.09 2.06
CA GLY A 108 -22.93 4.43 2.05
C GLY A 108 -21.97 5.55 2.46
N GLU A 109 -20.73 5.26 2.87
CA GLU A 109 -19.76 6.31 3.23
C GLU A 109 -19.21 7.01 1.99
N MET A 110 -18.94 8.32 2.09
CA MET A 110 -18.23 9.05 1.04
C MET A 110 -16.72 8.85 1.22
N GLY A 111 -16.09 8.09 0.33
CA GLY A 111 -14.64 7.93 0.27
C GLY A 111 -14.01 9.11 -0.45
N ILE A 112 -13.18 9.86 0.28
CA ILE A 112 -12.62 11.14 -0.13
C ILE A 112 -11.10 11.07 -0.05
N GLY A 113 -10.42 11.67 -1.02
CA GLY A 113 -8.99 11.93 -0.90
C GLY A 113 -8.51 12.98 -1.88
N GLY A 114 -7.23 13.31 -1.77
CA GLY A 114 -6.61 14.37 -2.54
C GLY A 114 -5.13 14.11 -2.76
N GLY A 115 -4.32 15.14 -2.54
CA GLY A 115 -2.88 15.11 -2.79
C GLY A 115 -2.06 14.34 -1.77
N THR A 116 -0.83 14.04 -2.16
CA THR A 116 0.22 13.48 -1.30
C THR A 116 0.98 14.58 -0.59
N ASP A 117 1.53 14.29 0.58
CA ASP A 117 2.52 15.15 1.24
C ASP A 117 3.72 15.43 0.30
N SER A 118 4.27 16.64 0.38
CA SER A 118 5.37 17.11 -0.49
C SER A 118 6.77 16.63 -0.08
N PHE A 119 6.89 15.74 0.91
CA PHE A 119 8.17 15.26 1.42
C PHE A 119 8.15 13.75 1.68
N ASN A 120 9.31 13.14 1.52
CA ASN A 120 9.49 11.71 1.75
C ASN A 120 9.20 11.35 3.21
N ASN A 121 8.32 10.38 3.41
CA ASN A 121 8.03 9.89 4.74
C ASN A 121 7.33 8.53 4.73
N TYR A 122 7.41 7.86 5.87
CA TYR A 122 6.74 6.59 6.18
C TYR A 122 5.75 6.76 7.34
N THR A 123 5.30 8.00 7.59
CA THR A 123 4.45 8.27 8.75
C THR A 123 3.06 7.66 8.54
N GLN A 124 2.43 7.24 9.64
CA GLN A 124 1.03 6.80 9.62
C GLN A 124 0.05 7.99 9.70
N ARG A 125 0.56 9.21 9.62
CA ARG A 125 -0.19 10.47 9.69
C ARG A 125 0.42 11.45 8.70
N GLY A 126 -0.37 11.84 7.69
CA GLY A 126 0.01 12.90 6.76
C GLY A 126 -0.18 14.30 7.35
N SER A 127 0.18 15.29 6.55
CA SER A 127 0.19 16.68 6.96
C SER A 127 -1.22 17.26 7.10
N PHE A 128 -1.52 17.92 8.22
CA PHE A 128 -2.89 18.38 8.51
C PHE A 128 -3.47 19.32 7.43
N HIS A 129 -2.64 20.18 6.85
CA HIS A 129 -3.07 21.11 5.79
C HIS A 129 -3.56 20.38 4.52
N HIS A 130 -3.02 19.21 4.18
CA HIS A 130 -3.49 18.44 3.00
C HIS A 130 -4.93 17.92 3.20
N ILE A 131 -5.26 17.52 4.44
CA ILE A 131 -6.64 17.15 4.78
C ILE A 131 -7.57 18.38 4.68
N GLU A 132 -7.13 19.54 5.16
CA GLU A 132 -7.93 20.77 5.09
C GLU A 132 -8.17 21.20 3.63
N GLU A 133 -7.14 21.14 2.79
CA GLU A 133 -7.23 21.42 1.35
C GLU A 133 -8.19 20.45 0.66
N THR A 134 -8.09 19.14 0.95
CA THR A 134 -8.97 18.11 0.41
C THR A 134 -10.43 18.38 0.78
N VAL A 135 -10.71 18.80 2.02
CA VAL A 135 -12.08 19.11 2.45
C VAL A 135 -12.59 20.41 1.83
N ARG A 136 -11.73 21.42 1.63
CA ARG A 136 -12.11 22.67 0.94
C ARG A 136 -12.42 22.47 -0.55
N ALA A 137 -11.90 21.40 -1.15
CA ALA A 137 -12.12 21.06 -2.56
C ALA A 137 -13.50 20.44 -2.84
N LEU A 138 -14.22 20.00 -1.80
CA LEU A 138 -15.55 19.41 -1.84
C LEU A 138 -16.65 20.47 -1.63
#